data_AF-A0A6J5CHG1-F1
#
_entry.id   AF-A0A6J5CHG1-F1
#
_cell.length_a   1.000
_cell.length_b   1.000
_cell.length_c   1.000
_cell.angle_alpha   90.00
_cell.angle_beta   90.00
_cell.angle_gamma   90.00
#
_symmetry.space_group_name_H-M   'P 1'
#
loop_
_entity.id
_entity.type
_entity.pdbx_description
1 polymer ?
#
loop_
_entity_poly.entity_id
_entity_poly.type
_entity_poly.pdbx_seq_one_letter_code
_entity_poly.pdbx_strand_id
1 'polypeptide(L)'
;MPPSITLDVQLSADAVRVLMQIPRDTLEGCTPVPVDIINRRAVLEKAEGMAAALRSVFLGMKPINETAAFVQLRDEVADFGTWVKSQLDALNAAEVK
;
A
#
# COMPACT_ATOMS: atom_id res chain seq x y z
N MET A 1 4.34 -22.58 -30.95
CA MET A 1 4.75 -21.64 -29.90
C MET A 1 4.15 -22.11 -28.59
N PRO A 2 4.90 -22.20 -27.49
CA PRO A 2 4.30 -22.42 -26.18
C PRO A 2 3.38 -21.23 -25.84
N PRO A 3 2.24 -21.44 -25.18
CA PRO A 3 1.36 -20.35 -24.80
C PRO A 3 2.10 -19.44 -23.81
N SER A 4 2.35 -18.21 -24.24
CA SER A 4 2.71 -17.11 -23.33
C SER A 4 1.49 -16.85 -22.46
N ILE A 5 1.46 -17.42 -21.25
CA ILE A 5 0.52 -17.00 -20.22
C ILE A 5 1.04 -15.66 -19.67
N THR A 6 0.97 -14.61 -20.49
CA THR A 6 0.93 -13.25 -19.96
C THR A 6 -0.46 -13.12 -19.37
N LEU A 7 -0.54 -13.30 -18.05
CA LEU A 7 -1.76 -13.01 -17.33
C LEU A 7 -2.03 -11.51 -17.54
N ASP A 8 -3.00 -11.19 -18.40
CA ASP A 8 -3.46 -9.82 -18.64
C ASP A 8 -4.22 -9.33 -17.40
N VAL A 9 -3.48 -9.06 -16.33
CA VAL A 9 -4.04 -8.49 -15.10
C VAL A 9 -4.23 -7.01 -15.32
N GLN A 10 -5.48 -6.59 -15.58
CA GLN A 10 -5.87 -5.21 -15.41
C GLN A 10 -5.94 -4.89 -13.92
N LEU A 11 -4.90 -4.23 -13.40
CA LEU A 11 -4.95 -3.62 -12.08
C LEU A 11 -5.85 -2.38 -12.13
N SER A 12 -6.92 -2.39 -11.34
CA SER A 12 -7.70 -1.17 -11.11
C SER A 12 -6.88 -0.22 -10.23
N ALA A 13 -6.50 0.94 -10.79
CA ALA A 13 -5.78 1.97 -10.05
C ALA A 13 -6.57 2.43 -8.81
N ASP A 14 -7.89 2.56 -8.96
CA ASP A 14 -8.77 2.96 -7.85
C ASP A 14 -8.80 1.91 -6.75
N ALA A 15 -8.81 0.61 -7.08
CA ALA A 15 -8.74 -0.43 -6.08
C ALA A 15 -7.42 -0.38 -5.29
N VAL A 16 -6.29 -0.16 -5.98
CA VAL A 16 -4.98 -0.01 -5.32
C VAL A 16 -4.96 1.20 -4.39
N ARG A 17 -5.52 2.34 -4.82
CA ARG A 17 -5.65 3.54 -3.99
C ARG A 17 -6.52 3.32 -2.77
N VAL A 18 -7.67 2.66 -2.93
CA VAL A 18 -8.56 2.30 -1.81
C VAL A 18 -7.81 1.42 -0.81
N LEU A 19 -7.07 0.41 -1.26
CA LEU A 19 -6.28 -0.45 -0.38
C LEU A 19 -5.25 0.34 0.43
N MET A 20 -4.56 1.30 -0.17
CA MET A 20 -3.61 2.18 0.52
C MET A 20 -4.28 3.18 1.47
N GLN A 21 -5.55 3.54 1.21
CA GLN A 21 -6.31 4.49 2.02
C GLN A 21 -6.88 3.86 3.30
N ILE A 22 -7.27 2.58 3.27
CA ILE A 22 -7.81 1.87 4.45
C ILE A 22 -6.94 2.04 5.73
N PRO A 23 -5.61 1.80 5.70
CA PRO A 23 -4.79 2.00 6.89
C PRO A 23 -4.67 3.47 7.29
N ARG A 24 -4.74 4.43 6.35
CA ARG A 24 -4.73 5.87 6.67
C ARG A 24 -6.00 6.25 7.41
N ASP A 25 -7.15 5.89 6.85
CA ASP A 25 -8.46 6.14 7.45
C ASP A 25 -8.57 5.51 8.86
N THR A 26 -8.00 4.31 9.02
CA THR A 26 -7.95 3.61 10.31
C THR A 26 -7.13 4.33 11.36
N LEU A 27 -6.03 4.98 10.96
CA LEU A 27 -5.19 5.73 11.89
C LEU A 27 -5.68 7.15 12.15
N GLU A 28 -6.48 7.72 11.23
CA GLU A 28 -7.11 9.05 11.35
C GLU A 28 -8.47 9.00 12.06
N GLY A 29 -9.00 7.81 12.37
CA GLY A 29 -10.29 7.63 13.02
C GLY A 29 -11.49 7.86 12.10
N CYS A 30 -11.27 7.79 10.78
CA CYS A 30 -12.29 7.90 9.75
C CYS A 30 -13.08 6.59 9.57
N THR A 31 -12.56 5.45 10.04
CA THR A 31 -13.30 4.19 10.12
C THR A 31 -14.23 4.20 11.33
N PRO A 32 -15.45 3.65 11.22
CA PRO A 32 -16.41 3.56 12.33
C PRO A 32 -16.01 2.44 13.31
N VAL A 33 -14.77 2.49 13.79
CA VAL A 33 -14.20 1.58 14.78
C VAL A 33 -13.68 2.46 15.92
N PRO A 34 -14.03 2.17 17.19
CA PRO A 34 -13.52 2.93 18.33
C PRO A 34 -11.98 2.94 18.34
N VAL A 35 -11.38 4.12 18.42
CA VAL A 35 -9.93 4.30 18.27
C VAL A 35 -9.14 3.63 19.40
N ASP A 36 -9.75 3.50 20.58
CA ASP A 36 -9.20 2.89 21.79
C ASP A 36 -8.98 1.37 21.68
N ILE A 37 -9.65 0.69 20.74
CA ILE A 37 -9.44 -0.74 20.47
C ILE A 37 -8.52 -1.00 19.28
N ILE A 38 -8.11 0.04 18.55
CA ILE A 38 -7.25 -0.10 17.37
C ILE A 38 -5.80 -0.26 17.83
N ASN A 39 -5.23 -1.43 17.56
CA ASN A 39 -3.79 -1.62 17.69
C ASN A 39 -3.05 -0.91 16.54
N ARG A 40 -2.64 0.33 16.77
CA ARG A 40 -1.92 1.17 15.79
C ARG A 40 -0.69 0.47 15.22
N ARG A 41 0.08 -0.26 16.03
CA ARG A 41 1.26 -1.00 15.55
C ARG A 41 0.87 -2.08 14.55
N ALA A 42 -0.11 -2.90 14.91
CA ALA A 42 -0.57 -3.99 14.04
C ALA A 42 -1.10 -3.47 12.69
N VAL A 43 -1.80 -2.33 12.68
CA VAL A 43 -2.25 -1.69 11.44
C VAL A 43 -1.06 -1.26 10.58
N LEU A 44 -0.04 -0.64 11.18
CA LEU A 44 1.14 -0.18 10.47
C LEU A 44 2.02 -1.34 9.95
N GLU A 45 2.22 -2.41 10.72
CA GLU A 45 2.94 -3.61 10.28
C GLU A 45 2.23 -4.30 9.11
N LYS A 46 0.89 -4.37 9.14
CA LYS A 46 0.10 -4.87 8.01
C LYS A 46 0.21 -3.97 6.79
N ALA A 47 0.20 -2.65 6.99
CA ALA A 47 0.40 -1.68 5.93
C ALA A 47 1.79 -1.80 5.28
N GLU A 48 2.83 -2.12 6.06
CA GLU A 48 4.19 -2.34 5.56
C GLU A 48 4.25 -3.57 4.65
N GLY A 49 3.67 -4.69 5.10
CA GLY A 49 3.55 -5.91 4.30
C GLY A 49 2.77 -5.68 3.00
N MET A 50 1.72 -4.86 3.05
CA MET A 50 0.94 -4.47 1.87
C MET A 50 1.76 -3.61 0.90
N ALA A 51 2.50 -2.62 1.39
CA ALA A 51 3.36 -1.79 0.56
C ALA A 51 4.44 -2.63 -0.16
N ALA A 52 5.05 -3.58 0.56
CA ALA A 52 6.02 -4.51 -0.01
C ALA A 52 5.40 -5.41 -1.10
N ALA A 53 4.21 -5.96 -0.85
CA ALA A 53 3.50 -6.79 -1.81
C ALA A 53 3.12 -6.02 -3.08
N LEU A 54 2.52 -4.82 -2.92
CA LEU A 54 2.18 -3.95 -4.05
C LEU A 54 3.43 -3.59 -4.86
N ARG A 55 4.51 -3.16 -4.21
CA ARG A 55 5.78 -2.86 -4.89
C ARG A 55 6.30 -4.05 -5.69
N SER A 56 6.23 -5.26 -5.15
CA SER A 56 6.63 -6.49 -5.85
C SER A 56 5.79 -6.74 -7.10
N VAL A 57 4.47 -6.54 -7.00
CA VAL A 57 3.54 -6.64 -8.14
C VAL A 57 3.92 -5.64 -9.23
N PHE A 58 4.16 -4.37 -8.89
CA PHE A 58 4.55 -3.34 -9.87
C PHE A 58 5.94 -3.57 -10.47
N LEU A 59 6.86 -4.27 -9.79
CA LEU A 59 8.15 -4.67 -10.37
C LEU A 59 8.03 -5.83 -11.36
N GLY A 60 7.11 -6.75 -11.11
CA GLY A 60 6.85 -7.92 -11.97
C GLY A 60 5.96 -7.62 -13.18
N MET A 61 5.27 -6.48 -13.20
CA MET A 61 4.36 -6.11 -14.27
C MET A 61 4.99 -5.14 -15.27
N LYS A 62 4.68 -5.34 -16.55
CA LYS A 62 4.94 -4.37 -17.61
C LYS A 62 3.61 -3.78 -18.06
N PRO A 63 3.48 -2.44 -18.14
CA PRO A 63 2.26 -1.84 -18.65
C PRO A 63 2.08 -2.23 -20.13
N ILE A 64 0.92 -2.79 -20.46
CA ILE A 64 0.53 -3.13 -21.83
C ILE A 64 -0.04 -1.89 -22.53
N ASN A 65 -0.83 -1.10 -21.79
CA ASN A 65 -1.37 0.20 -22.18
C ASN A 65 -1.18 1.21 -21.04
N GLU A 66 -1.17 2.51 -21.34
CA GLU A 66 -1.16 3.61 -20.36
C GLU A 66 0.04 3.63 -19.39
N THR A 67 1.26 3.63 -19.93
CA THR A 67 2.52 3.71 -19.15
C THR A 67 2.55 4.84 -18.13
N ALA A 68 1.97 6.00 -18.44
CA ALA A 68 1.94 7.14 -17.53
C ALA A 68 1.12 6.85 -16.26
N ALA A 69 -0.07 6.26 -16.40
CA ALA A 69 -0.93 5.89 -15.27
C ALA A 69 -0.28 4.79 -14.41
N PHE A 70 0.39 3.82 -15.06
CA PHE A 70 1.15 2.78 -14.35
C PHE A 70 2.32 3.35 -13.54
N VAL A 71 3.11 4.26 -14.14
CA VAL A 71 4.22 4.93 -13.45
C VAL A 71 3.71 5.75 -12.28
N GLN A 72 2.63 6.52 -12.46
CA GLN A 72 2.01 7.27 -11.39
C GLN A 72 1.59 6.36 -10.23
N LEU A 73 0.90 5.26 -10.52
CA LEU A 73 0.43 4.34 -9.48
C LEU A 73 1.59 3.64 -8.74
N ARG A 74 2.67 3.31 -9.46
CA ARG A 74 3.90 2.77 -8.86
C ARG A 74 4.53 3.79 -7.90
N ASP A 75 4.56 5.06 -8.28
CA ASP A 75 5.13 6.12 -7.47
C ASP A 75 4.24 6.38 -6.24
N GLU A 76 2.90 6.36 -6.38
CA GLU A 76 1.94 6.41 -5.27
C GLU A 76 2.17 5.27 -4.26
N VAL A 77 2.45 4.05 -4.73
CA VAL A 77 2.80 2.90 -3.87
C VAL A 77 4.14 3.11 -3.14
N ALA A 78 5.12 3.72 -3.79
CA ALA A 78 6.40 4.04 -3.17
C ALA A 78 6.25 5.10 -2.07
N ASP A 79 5.43 6.12 -2.32
CA ASP A 79 5.08 7.15 -1.35
C ASP A 79 4.32 6.56 -0.16
N PHE A 80 3.39 5.64 -0.42
CA PHE A 80 2.70 4.89 0.64
C PHE A 80 3.69 4.12 1.52
N GLY A 81 4.63 3.38 0.94
CA GLY A 81 5.68 2.68 1.70
C GLY A 81 6.53 3.62 2.56
N THR A 82 6.88 4.80 2.03
CA THR A 82 7.62 5.84 2.77
C THR A 82 6.80 6.37 3.95
N TRP A 83 5.51 6.63 3.74
CA TRP A 83 4.59 7.05 4.80
C TRP A 83 4.48 6.00 5.90
N VAL A 84 4.28 4.71 5.56
CA VAL A 84 4.19 3.63 6.56
C VAL A 84 5.44 3.57 7.43
N LYS A 85 6.62 3.61 6.79
CA LYS A 85 7.90 3.58 7.49
C LYS A 85 8.04 4.76 8.45
N SER A 86 7.71 5.97 8.01
CA SER A 86 7.75 7.16 8.86
C SER A 86 6.81 7.04 10.08
N GLN A 87 5.64 6.42 9.92
CA GLN A 87 4.70 6.19 11.03
C GLN A 87 5.21 5.13 12.01
N LEU A 88 5.82 4.04 11.52
CA LEU A 88 6.46 3.02 12.36
C LEU A 88 7.64 3.59 13.14
N ASP A 89 8.50 4.37 12.49
CA ASP A 89 9.65 5.03 13.13
C ASP A 89 9.18 6.00 14.23
N ALA A 90 8.13 6.78 13.98
CA ALA A 90 7.52 7.66 14.98
C ALA A 90 6.92 6.90 16.17
N LEU A 91 6.26 5.76 15.92
CA LEU A 91 5.72 4.89 16.96
C LEU A 91 6.84 4.30 17.83
N ASN A 92 7.88 3.76 17.20
CA ASN A 92 9.04 3.19 17.88
C ASN A 92 9.75 4.24 18.75
N ALA A 93 9.89 5.48 18.27
CA ALA A 93 10.49 6.57 19.03
C ALA A 93 9.65 7.00 20.25
N ALA A 94 8.32 6.84 20.19
CA ALA A 94 7.42 7.15 21.30
C ALA A 94 7.43 6.08 22.39
N GLU A 95 7.62 4.80 22.02
CA GLU A 95 7.67 3.66 22.97
C GLU A 95 8.99 3.56 23.77
N VAL A 96 10.06 4.20 23.30
CA VAL A 96 11.39 4.16 23.94
C VAL A 96 11.56 5.21 25.05
N LYS A 97 10.56 6.09 25.26
CA LYS A 97 10.54 7.11 26.33
C LYS A 97 9.76 6.64 27.55
#